data_AF-A0A2M7KH84-F1
#
_entry.id   AF-A0A2M7KH84-F1
#
_cell.length_a   1.000
_cell.length_b   1.000
_cell.length_c   1.000
_cell.angle_alpha   90.00
_cell.angle_beta   90.00
_cell.angle_gamma   90.00
#
_symmetry.space_group_name_H-M   'P 1'
#
loop_
_entity.id
_entity.type
_entity.pdbx_description
1 polymer ?
#
loop_
_entity_poly.entity_id
_entity_poly.type
_entity_poly.pdbx_seq_one_letter_code
_entity_poly.pdbx_strand_id
1 'polypeptide(L)'
;PYECSEQVFNRLYANALARHIAQSDPKIRRVFDTWKTAGGDTLDSPLEKNQDLKAVLLEETPWLRQAQKESEARKNVGILFDNNRLNDETDRTLRKLAEMQLPDGAWPWFPGGRGNNYITLYITTGFGRMRHLGVKVDIAPAVRSLNRLDAWIDRIYRGISLKHRDENHLTPTIALYLYGRSFFLEDQKIAPRHKEAVDYFLGQARKYWLQLANRQSQAHLAIALKRFGDKDTPPLIMRSIRERSVSNEELGMFWRDQELSWWWFRAPIETQAMMIEAFDEVMNDQKAAEDCKVWLLKQKQTQDWKTTKATADAIYALLLRGDNLLASDKLVEVSLGGQTIKPAQVEAGTGFY
;
A
#
# COMPACT_ATOMS: atom_id res chain seq x y z
N PRO A 1 1.91 20.35 10.30
CA PRO A 1 1.25 19.02 10.25
C PRO A 1 1.23 18.36 11.64
N TYR A 2 0.06 17.93 12.13
CA TYR A 2 -0.11 17.39 13.48
C TYR A 2 0.54 16.02 13.67
N GLU A 3 1.26 15.82 14.78
CA GLU A 3 2.01 14.59 15.06
C GLU A 3 1.15 13.43 15.62
N CYS A 4 0.10 13.04 14.90
CA CYS A 4 -0.72 11.89 15.29
C CYS A 4 -0.03 10.56 14.95
N SER A 5 -0.41 9.47 15.63
CA SER A 5 0.25 8.16 15.49
C SER A 5 0.23 7.63 14.05
N GLU A 6 -0.87 7.88 13.35
CA GLU A 6 -1.02 7.50 11.93
C GLU A 6 -0.01 8.22 11.04
N GLN A 7 0.18 9.53 11.22
CA GLN A 7 1.15 10.30 10.44
C GLN A 7 2.59 9.90 10.75
N VAL A 8 2.90 9.66 12.03
CA VAL A 8 4.23 9.17 12.44
C VAL A 8 4.50 7.79 11.81
N PHE A 9 3.53 6.88 11.88
CA PHE A 9 3.64 5.57 11.24
C PHE A 9 3.79 5.66 9.72
N ASN A 10 3.02 6.51 9.05
CA ASN A 10 3.11 6.66 7.60
C ASN A 10 4.47 7.20 7.14
N ARG A 11 5.09 8.10 7.93
CA ARG A 11 6.47 8.55 7.68
C ARG A 11 7.46 7.41 7.86
N LEU A 12 7.32 6.63 8.93
CA LEU A 12 8.15 5.44 9.14
C LEU A 12 8.03 4.47 7.97
N TYR A 13 6.81 4.19 7.54
CA TYR A 13 6.50 3.28 6.43
C TYR A 13 7.14 3.75 5.12
N ALA A 14 6.94 5.02 4.76
CA ALA A 14 7.53 5.60 3.55
C ALA A 14 9.07 5.57 3.58
N ASN A 15 9.69 5.98 4.69
CA ASN A 15 11.15 5.99 4.82
C ASN A 15 11.74 4.57 4.80
N ALA A 16 11.08 3.61 5.45
CA ALA A 16 11.52 2.21 5.47
C ALA A 16 11.45 1.57 4.08
N LEU A 17 10.39 1.85 3.31
CA LEU A 17 10.27 1.40 1.92
C LEU A 17 11.28 2.09 1.00
N ALA A 18 11.45 3.41 1.11
CA ALA A 18 12.46 4.14 0.34
C ALA A 18 13.86 3.57 0.60
N ARG A 19 14.21 3.32 1.87
CA ARG A 19 15.45 2.65 2.25
C ARG A 19 15.59 1.27 1.62
N HIS A 20 14.53 0.46 1.66
CA HIS A 20 14.53 -0.88 1.07
C HIS A 20 14.75 -0.83 -0.44
N ILE A 21 14.04 0.05 -1.16
CA ILE A 21 14.19 0.26 -2.61
C ILE A 21 15.61 0.73 -2.98
N ALA A 22 16.14 1.71 -2.26
CA ALA A 22 17.48 2.24 -2.54
C ALA A 22 18.59 1.19 -2.35
N GLN A 23 18.33 0.17 -1.53
CA GLN A 23 19.24 -0.93 -1.24
C GLN A 23 19.00 -2.15 -2.12
N SER A 24 17.85 -2.26 -2.81
CA SER A 24 17.48 -3.44 -3.59
C SER A 24 18.09 -3.46 -4.99
N ASP A 25 18.28 -2.31 -5.64
CA ASP A 25 18.81 -2.24 -7.02
C ASP A 25 19.85 -1.11 -7.21
N PRO A 26 21.10 -1.43 -7.60
CA PRO A 26 22.11 -0.44 -7.95
C PRO A 26 21.71 0.52 -9.08
N LYS A 27 20.86 0.11 -10.04
CA LYS A 27 20.34 0.98 -11.10
C LYS A 27 19.49 2.11 -10.53
N ILE A 28 18.58 1.77 -9.61
CA ILE A 28 17.74 2.75 -8.89
C ILE A 28 18.64 3.76 -8.17
N ARG A 29 19.67 3.27 -7.49
CA ARG A 29 20.63 4.13 -6.80
C ARG A 29 21.34 5.11 -7.74
N ARG A 30 21.78 4.66 -8.93
CA ARG A 30 22.42 5.52 -9.93
C ARG A 30 21.50 6.62 -10.45
N VAL A 31 20.21 6.30 -10.65
CA VAL A 31 19.20 7.31 -11.06
C VAL A 31 19.10 8.40 -9.99
N PHE A 32 19.01 8.03 -8.71
CA PHE A 32 18.93 9.01 -7.63
C PHE A 32 20.21 9.81 -7.42
N ASP A 33 21.38 9.18 -7.54
CA ASP A 33 22.67 9.89 -7.52
C ASP A 33 22.73 10.91 -8.67
N THR A 34 22.25 10.55 -9.86
CA THR A 34 22.15 11.45 -11.02
C THR A 34 21.24 12.63 -10.67
N TRP A 35 20.04 12.39 -10.16
CA TRP A 35 19.08 13.44 -9.78
C TRP A 35 19.61 14.36 -8.66
N LYS A 36 20.43 13.85 -7.74
CA LYS A 36 21.08 14.67 -6.70
C LYS A 36 22.14 15.61 -7.30
N THR A 37 22.83 15.19 -8.35
CA THR A 37 23.90 15.97 -9.00
C THR A 37 23.41 16.85 -10.16
N ALA A 38 22.31 16.46 -10.82
CA ALA A 38 21.78 17.15 -11.97
C ALA A 38 20.95 18.37 -11.51
N GLY A 39 21.52 19.56 -11.66
CA GLY A 39 20.86 20.82 -11.33
C GLY A 39 19.85 21.26 -12.39
N GLY A 40 18.90 22.09 -11.98
CA GLY A 40 18.08 22.94 -12.86
C GLY A 40 17.05 22.21 -13.70
N ASP A 41 17.46 21.70 -14.87
CA ASP A 41 16.53 21.34 -15.95
C ASP A 41 16.01 19.90 -15.87
N THR A 42 16.81 18.92 -15.45
CA THR A 42 16.39 17.50 -15.50
C THR A 42 15.18 17.16 -14.63
N LEU A 43 15.02 17.85 -13.49
CA LEU A 43 13.95 17.58 -12.51
C LEU A 43 12.71 18.44 -12.71
N ASP A 44 12.74 19.39 -13.64
CA ASP A 44 11.55 20.17 -13.95
C ASP A 44 10.50 19.27 -14.61
N SER A 45 9.23 19.57 -14.36
CA SER A 45 8.11 18.84 -14.95
C SER A 45 8.11 19.02 -16.48
N PRO A 46 7.54 18.07 -17.25
CA PRO A 46 7.47 18.17 -18.70
C PRO A 46 6.78 19.47 -19.18
N LEU A 47 5.83 19.98 -18.40
CA LEU A 47 5.15 21.24 -18.69
C LEU A 47 6.07 22.46 -18.48
N GLU A 48 6.95 22.44 -17.47
CA GLU A 48 7.92 23.53 -17.25
C GLU A 48 9.02 23.57 -18.31
N LYS A 49 9.35 22.42 -18.91
CA LYS A 49 10.33 22.30 -20.01
C LYS A 49 9.79 22.82 -21.34
N ASN A 50 8.47 22.77 -21.56
CA ASN A 50 7.86 23.17 -22.83
C ASN A 50 7.59 24.69 -22.87
N GLN A 51 8.48 25.44 -23.52
CA GLN A 51 8.41 26.90 -23.62
C GLN A 51 7.17 27.42 -24.37
N ASP A 52 6.69 26.68 -25.37
CA ASP A 52 5.52 27.06 -26.17
C ASP A 52 4.22 26.97 -25.35
N LEU A 53 4.10 25.96 -24.48
CA LEU A 53 2.97 25.83 -23.56
C LEU A 53 3.04 26.85 -22.41
N LYS A 54 4.24 27.20 -21.95
CA LYS A 54 4.46 28.25 -20.94
C LYS A 54 3.94 29.62 -21.39
N ALA A 55 4.10 29.96 -22.67
CA ALA A 55 3.63 31.23 -23.22
C ALA A 55 2.09 31.35 -23.28
N VAL A 56 1.37 30.22 -23.29
CA VAL A 56 -0.10 30.16 -23.34
C VAL A 56 -0.72 30.10 -21.94
N LEU A 57 0.05 29.71 -20.93
CA LEU A 57 -0.43 29.59 -19.55
C LEU A 57 -0.44 30.95 -18.85
N LEU A 58 -1.64 31.45 -18.55
CA LEU A 58 -1.83 32.50 -17.56
C LEU A 58 -1.22 32.05 -16.21
N GLU A 59 -0.52 32.95 -15.52
CA GLU A 59 0.31 32.72 -14.32
C GLU A 59 -0.40 32.02 -13.13
N GLU A 60 -1.69 31.70 -13.23
CA GLU A 60 -2.51 31.18 -12.13
C GLU A 60 -3.38 29.95 -12.48
N THR A 61 -3.10 29.26 -13.59
CA THR A 61 -3.89 28.07 -13.94
C THR A 61 -3.55 26.87 -13.03
N PRO A 62 -4.53 25.99 -12.71
CA PRO A 62 -4.30 24.78 -11.91
C PRO A 62 -3.18 23.87 -12.45
N TRP A 63 -2.97 23.85 -13.77
CA TRP A 63 -1.94 23.07 -14.45
C TRP A 63 -0.51 23.56 -14.13
N LEU A 64 -0.30 24.88 -14.08
CA LEU A 64 1.00 25.46 -13.71
C LEU A 64 1.34 25.15 -12.25
N ARG A 65 0.36 25.27 -11.34
CA ARG A 65 0.54 24.89 -9.93
C ARG A 65 0.84 23.40 -9.75
N GLN A 66 0.24 22.54 -10.57
CA GLN A 66 0.52 21.10 -10.54
C GLN A 66 1.93 20.79 -11.06
N ALA A 67 2.35 21.45 -12.14
CA ALA A 67 3.69 21.33 -12.70
C ALA A 67 4.79 21.74 -11.70
N GLN A 68 4.62 22.89 -11.03
CA GLN A 68 5.55 23.33 -9.97
C GLN A 68 5.63 22.33 -8.82
N LYS A 69 4.48 21.81 -8.35
CA LYS A 69 4.44 20.77 -7.31
C LYS A 69 5.12 19.47 -7.75
N GLU A 70 4.99 19.09 -9.01
CA GLU A 70 5.68 17.92 -9.55
C GLU A 70 7.20 18.13 -9.57
N SER A 71 7.68 19.30 -10.01
CA SER A 71 9.10 19.65 -9.96
C SER A 71 9.64 19.66 -8.53
N GLU A 72 8.87 20.20 -7.57
CA GLU A 72 9.22 20.16 -6.15
C GLU A 72 9.26 18.72 -5.61
N ALA A 73 8.29 17.88 -5.99
CA ALA A 73 8.26 16.47 -5.61
C ALA A 73 9.50 15.72 -6.16
N ARG A 74 9.88 15.94 -7.42
CA ARG A 74 11.08 15.37 -8.04
C ARG A 74 12.37 15.80 -7.33
N LYS A 75 12.47 17.07 -6.96
CA LYS A 75 13.59 17.60 -6.14
C LYS A 75 13.63 16.96 -4.75
N ASN A 76 12.47 16.83 -4.11
CA ASN A 76 12.34 16.18 -2.80
C ASN A 76 12.69 14.70 -2.84
N VAL A 77 12.48 14.01 -3.97
CA VAL A 77 12.90 12.61 -4.15
C VAL A 77 14.42 12.49 -4.09
N GLY A 78 15.17 13.36 -4.77
CA GLY A 78 16.65 13.38 -4.69
C GLY A 78 17.18 13.60 -3.27
N ILE A 79 16.48 14.44 -2.48
CA ILE A 79 16.80 14.68 -1.05
C ILE A 79 16.40 13.47 -0.19
N LEU A 80 15.24 12.86 -0.46
CA LEU A 80 14.74 11.70 0.26
C LEU A 80 15.71 10.55 0.16
N PHE A 81 16.43 10.36 -0.94
CA PHE A 81 17.37 9.25 -1.12
C PHE A 81 18.78 9.48 -0.55
N ASP A 82 18.97 10.51 0.27
CA ASP A 82 20.19 10.62 1.07
C ASP A 82 20.21 9.53 2.17
N ASN A 83 21.04 8.51 1.96
CA ASN A 83 21.09 7.30 2.80
C ASN A 83 21.28 7.58 4.30
N ASN A 84 22.12 8.55 4.66
CA ASN A 84 22.39 8.86 6.07
C ASN A 84 21.13 9.47 6.71
N ARG A 85 20.53 10.43 6.00
CA ARG A 85 19.27 11.04 6.43
C ARG A 85 18.15 10.00 6.54
N LEU A 86 17.97 9.13 5.55
CA LEU A 86 16.93 8.08 5.60
C LEU A 86 17.06 7.18 6.82
N ASN A 87 18.27 6.69 7.09
CA ASN A 87 18.51 5.82 8.24
C ASN A 87 18.17 6.55 9.55
N ASP A 88 18.69 7.77 9.73
CA ASP A 88 18.44 8.57 10.92
C ASP A 88 16.95 8.90 11.10
N GLU A 89 16.25 9.24 10.02
CA GLU A 89 14.82 9.54 10.04
C GLU A 89 13.98 8.30 10.34
N THR A 90 14.29 7.14 9.74
CA THR A 90 13.61 5.88 10.02
C THR A 90 13.74 5.51 11.49
N ASP A 91 14.96 5.54 12.04
CA ASP A 91 15.22 5.14 13.43
C ASP A 91 14.62 6.13 14.43
N ARG A 92 14.66 7.43 14.14
CA ARG A 92 13.98 8.46 14.95
C ARG A 92 12.47 8.26 14.95
N THR A 93 11.89 7.98 13.78
CA THR A 93 10.43 7.83 13.65
C THR A 93 9.94 6.54 14.29
N LEU A 94 10.71 5.45 14.19
CA LEU A 94 10.43 4.19 14.89
C LEU A 94 10.47 4.37 16.41
N ARG A 95 11.51 5.03 16.94
CA ARG A 95 11.62 5.35 18.38
C ARG A 95 10.42 6.17 18.85
N LYS A 96 10.11 7.25 18.13
CA LYS A 96 8.94 8.10 18.43
C LYS A 96 7.64 7.29 18.44
N LEU A 97 7.44 6.42 17.45
CA LEU A 97 6.25 5.58 17.38
C LEU A 97 6.17 4.59 18.55
N ALA A 98 7.32 4.03 18.96
CA ALA A 98 7.40 3.14 20.11
C ALA A 98 7.11 3.87 21.43
N GLU A 99 7.61 5.10 21.60
CA GLU A 99 7.32 5.97 22.76
C GLU A 99 5.84 6.38 22.86
N MET A 100 5.16 6.49 21.71
CA MET A 100 3.73 6.79 21.66
C MET A 100 2.84 5.59 22.01
N GLN A 101 3.39 4.38 22.10
CA GLN A 101 2.62 3.18 22.42
C GLN A 101 2.32 3.13 23.92
N LEU A 102 1.07 2.86 24.28
CA LEU A 102 0.62 2.74 25.65
C LEU A 102 1.07 1.40 26.28
N PRO A 103 1.07 1.29 27.63
CA PRO A 103 1.47 0.06 28.32
C PRO A 103 0.66 -1.19 27.94
N ASP A 104 -0.59 -1.02 27.49
CA ASP A 104 -1.43 -2.13 27.00
C ASP A 104 -1.14 -2.52 25.55
N GLY A 105 -0.12 -1.92 24.91
CA GLY A 105 0.26 -2.17 23.52
C GLY A 105 -0.57 -1.41 22.49
N ALA A 106 -1.56 -0.62 22.89
CA ALA A 106 -2.34 0.19 21.96
C ALA A 106 -1.61 1.49 21.59
N TRP A 107 -1.88 2.01 20.40
CA TRP A 107 -1.56 3.39 20.06
C TRP A 107 -2.80 4.27 20.23
N PRO A 108 -2.67 5.48 20.81
CA PRO A 108 -3.73 6.46 20.75
C PRO A 108 -3.79 7.08 19.35
N TRP A 109 -4.86 7.81 19.03
CA TRP A 109 -4.86 8.56 17.76
C TRP A 109 -3.90 9.76 17.83
N PHE A 110 -3.97 10.53 18.92
CA PHE A 110 -3.06 11.63 19.23
C PHE A 110 -2.29 11.35 20.52
N PRO A 111 -1.03 11.83 20.65
CA PRO A 111 -0.26 11.72 21.88
C PRO A 111 -1.05 12.18 23.11
N GLY A 112 -0.93 11.44 24.23
CA GLY A 112 -1.67 11.70 25.47
C GLY A 112 -3.15 11.24 25.47
N GLY A 113 -3.66 10.74 24.34
CA GLY A 113 -5.01 10.18 24.23
C GLY A 113 -5.14 8.74 24.74
N ARG A 114 -6.37 8.22 24.72
CA ARG A 114 -6.66 6.80 24.99
C ARG A 114 -6.31 5.92 23.79
N GLY A 115 -5.95 4.67 24.04
CA GLY A 115 -5.67 3.69 23.00
C GLY A 115 -6.84 3.49 22.04
N ASN A 116 -6.56 3.47 20.74
CA ASN A 116 -7.55 3.33 19.68
C ASN A 116 -7.34 2.00 18.93
N ASN A 117 -8.37 1.16 18.91
CA ASN A 117 -8.26 -0.18 18.33
C ASN A 117 -7.98 -0.15 16.81
N TYR A 118 -8.62 0.76 16.07
CA TYR A 118 -8.43 0.87 14.63
C TYR A 118 -7.03 1.37 14.28
N ILE A 119 -6.55 2.42 14.96
CA ILE A 119 -5.18 2.92 14.77
C ILE A 119 -4.15 1.85 15.13
N THR A 120 -4.37 1.15 16.24
CA THR A 120 -3.51 0.04 16.66
C THR A 120 -3.48 -1.07 15.60
N LEU A 121 -4.64 -1.48 15.09
CA LEU A 121 -4.74 -2.49 14.04
C LEU A 121 -4.05 -2.01 12.75
N TYR A 122 -4.30 -0.79 12.31
CA TYR A 122 -3.69 -0.20 11.12
C TYR A 122 -2.16 -0.22 11.18
N ILE A 123 -1.58 0.29 12.27
CA ILE A 123 -0.13 0.34 12.48
C ILE A 123 0.45 -1.08 12.54
N THR A 124 -0.20 -1.98 13.28
CA THR A 124 0.23 -3.38 13.41
C THR A 124 0.23 -4.11 12.07
N THR A 125 -0.85 -3.98 11.29
CA THR A 125 -0.94 -4.55 9.94
C THR A 125 0.14 -3.98 9.03
N GLY A 126 0.43 -2.68 9.11
CA GLY A 126 1.46 -2.06 8.31
C GLY A 126 2.87 -2.57 8.64
N PHE A 127 3.21 -2.83 9.91
CA PHE A 127 4.45 -3.54 10.26
C PHE A 127 4.51 -4.94 9.65
N GLY A 128 3.39 -5.69 9.70
CA GLY A 128 3.29 -7.02 9.09
C GLY A 128 3.58 -6.98 7.59
N ARG A 129 3.00 -5.99 6.90
CA ARG A 129 3.23 -5.73 5.46
C ARG A 129 4.68 -5.35 5.14
N MET A 130 5.29 -4.43 5.89
CA MET A 130 6.70 -4.09 5.69
C MET A 130 7.58 -5.34 5.79
N ARG A 131 7.39 -6.17 6.83
CA ARG A 131 8.15 -7.41 6.98
C ARG A 131 7.86 -8.40 5.85
N HIS A 132 6.62 -8.50 5.38
CA HIS A 132 6.26 -9.37 4.26
C HIS A 132 6.99 -9.01 2.96
N LEU A 133 7.28 -7.73 2.74
CA LEU A 133 8.15 -7.26 1.65
C LEU A 133 9.66 -7.49 1.90
N GLY A 134 10.06 -8.05 3.03
CA GLY A 134 11.47 -8.19 3.39
C GLY A 134 12.13 -6.90 3.89
N VAL A 135 11.34 -5.87 4.23
CA VAL A 135 11.85 -4.63 4.83
C VAL A 135 12.39 -4.95 6.22
N LYS A 136 13.66 -4.63 6.45
CA LYS A 136 14.30 -4.76 7.76
C LYS A 136 13.84 -3.63 8.67
N VAL A 137 12.91 -3.94 9.58
CA VAL A 137 12.40 -3.03 10.61
C VAL A 137 12.14 -3.83 11.90
N ASP A 138 12.37 -3.22 13.06
CA ASP A 138 12.01 -3.85 14.33
C ASP A 138 10.47 -3.88 14.47
N ILE A 139 9.94 -5.09 14.58
CA ILE A 139 8.50 -5.36 14.70
C ILE A 139 8.05 -5.51 16.16
N ALA A 140 8.95 -5.42 17.14
CA ALA A 140 8.60 -5.57 18.55
C ALA A 140 7.42 -4.68 18.99
N PRO A 141 7.29 -3.42 18.53
CA PRO A 141 6.10 -2.62 18.82
C PRO A 141 4.79 -3.25 18.32
N ALA A 142 4.80 -3.83 17.12
CA ALA A 142 3.63 -4.51 16.55
C ALA A 142 3.28 -5.78 17.32
N VAL A 143 4.27 -6.59 17.71
CA VAL A 143 4.04 -7.81 18.49
C VAL A 143 3.41 -7.49 19.85
N ARG A 144 3.86 -6.42 20.53
CA ARG A 144 3.26 -5.97 21.81
C ARG A 144 1.76 -5.65 21.72
N SER A 145 1.26 -5.26 20.55
CA SER A 145 -0.15 -4.90 20.37
C SER A 145 -1.08 -6.11 20.20
N LEU A 146 -0.54 -7.29 19.85
CA LEU A 146 -1.34 -8.44 19.41
C LEU A 146 -2.33 -8.92 20.47
N ASN A 147 -1.90 -9.01 21.73
CA ASN A 147 -2.79 -9.41 22.83
C ASN A 147 -3.97 -8.43 22.99
N ARG A 148 -3.75 -7.13 22.77
CA ARG A 148 -4.77 -6.09 22.90
C ARG A 148 -5.76 -6.11 21.74
N LEU A 149 -5.30 -6.44 20.55
CA LEU A 149 -6.13 -6.67 19.36
C LEU A 149 -6.95 -7.95 19.50
N ASP A 150 -6.34 -9.06 19.90
CA ASP A 150 -7.03 -10.33 20.14
C ASP A 150 -8.12 -10.16 21.24
N ALA A 151 -7.82 -9.41 22.32
CA ALA A 151 -8.80 -9.07 23.35
C ALA A 151 -9.91 -8.13 22.87
N TRP A 152 -9.67 -7.28 21.88
CA TRP A 152 -10.71 -6.45 21.28
C TRP A 152 -11.70 -7.29 20.48
N ILE A 153 -11.20 -8.24 19.69
CA ILE A 153 -12.03 -9.16 18.91
C ILE A 153 -12.82 -10.10 19.81
N ASP A 154 -12.18 -10.59 20.88
CA ASP A 154 -12.87 -11.36 21.91
C ASP A 154 -14.01 -10.59 22.58
N ARG A 155 -13.83 -9.29 22.86
CA ARG A 155 -14.93 -8.44 23.37
C ARG A 155 -16.07 -8.27 22.36
N ILE A 156 -15.76 -8.09 21.08
CA ILE A 156 -16.80 -8.03 20.03
C ILE A 156 -17.59 -9.35 20.04
N TYR A 157 -16.89 -10.47 20.02
CA TYR A 157 -17.50 -11.80 20.04
C TYR A 157 -18.38 -12.03 21.28
N ARG A 158 -17.88 -11.70 22.47
CA ARG A 158 -18.65 -11.85 23.73
C ARG A 158 -19.83 -10.90 23.82
N GLY A 159 -19.83 -9.81 23.07
CA GLY A 159 -20.97 -8.89 22.93
C GLY A 159 -22.10 -9.44 22.06
N ILE A 160 -21.86 -10.52 21.29
CA ILE A 160 -22.89 -11.17 20.47
C ILE A 160 -23.74 -12.05 21.37
N SER A 161 -25.05 -11.80 21.37
CA SER A 161 -26.03 -12.63 22.08
C SER A 161 -25.92 -14.09 21.64
N LEU A 162 -25.99 -15.01 22.60
CA LEU A 162 -25.98 -16.45 22.33
C LEU A 162 -27.06 -16.88 21.33
N LYS A 163 -28.22 -16.18 21.33
CA LYS A 163 -29.34 -16.45 20.41
C LYS A 163 -29.06 -16.04 18.96
N HIS A 164 -28.11 -15.13 18.75
CA HIS A 164 -27.82 -14.56 17.44
C HIS A 164 -26.48 -15.06 16.87
N ARG A 165 -25.76 -15.98 17.54
CA ARG A 165 -24.42 -16.40 17.11
C ARG A 165 -24.35 -16.94 15.68
N ASP A 166 -25.44 -17.51 15.16
CA ASP A 166 -25.51 -18.06 13.80
C ASP A 166 -25.77 -17.01 12.72
N GLU A 167 -26.04 -15.75 13.08
CA GLU A 167 -26.21 -14.63 12.16
C GLU A 167 -24.87 -14.08 11.66
N ASN A 168 -24.93 -13.21 10.65
CA ASN A 168 -23.74 -12.59 10.06
C ASN A 168 -23.21 -11.43 10.92
N HIS A 169 -22.00 -11.61 11.46
CA HIS A 169 -21.27 -10.61 12.25
C HIS A 169 -19.95 -10.19 11.59
N LEU A 170 -19.76 -10.54 10.32
CA LEU A 170 -18.58 -10.22 9.55
C LEU A 170 -18.61 -8.75 9.13
N THR A 171 -17.55 -8.02 9.46
CA THR A 171 -17.40 -6.60 9.10
C THR A 171 -16.06 -6.35 8.40
N PRO A 172 -15.90 -5.23 7.67
CA PRO A 172 -14.60 -4.83 7.11
C PRO A 172 -13.49 -4.77 8.16
N THR A 173 -13.83 -4.38 9.39
CA THR A 173 -12.90 -4.33 10.53
C THR A 173 -12.46 -5.73 10.96
N ILE A 174 -13.38 -6.70 11.02
CA ILE A 174 -13.03 -8.11 11.30
C ILE A 174 -12.14 -8.66 10.19
N ALA A 175 -12.44 -8.36 8.93
CA ALA A 175 -11.61 -8.80 7.81
C ALA A 175 -10.20 -8.21 7.88
N LEU A 176 -10.06 -6.90 8.17
CA LEU A 176 -8.76 -6.26 8.39
C LEU A 176 -8.03 -6.85 9.60
N TYR A 177 -8.73 -7.19 10.68
CA TYR A 177 -8.13 -7.86 11.82
C TYR A 177 -7.57 -9.22 11.43
N LEU A 178 -8.35 -10.07 10.77
CA LEU A 178 -7.89 -11.41 10.36
C LEU A 178 -6.68 -11.30 9.44
N TYR A 179 -6.71 -10.39 8.47
CA TYR A 179 -5.57 -10.10 7.59
C TYR A 179 -4.35 -9.60 8.37
N GLY A 180 -4.51 -8.57 9.20
CA GLY A 180 -3.43 -8.03 10.03
C GLY A 180 -2.83 -9.06 10.98
N ARG A 181 -3.68 -9.85 11.64
CA ARG A 181 -3.28 -10.89 12.60
C ARG A 181 -2.54 -12.04 11.94
N SER A 182 -2.88 -12.36 10.68
CA SER A 182 -2.26 -13.45 9.90
C SER A 182 -0.76 -13.27 9.69
N PHE A 183 -0.26 -12.01 9.66
CA PHE A 183 1.17 -11.74 9.52
C PHE A 183 2.01 -12.21 10.71
N PHE A 184 1.40 -12.39 11.89
CA PHE A 184 2.11 -12.57 13.16
C PHE A 184 1.79 -13.90 13.86
N LEU A 185 1.34 -14.90 13.11
CA LEU A 185 1.00 -16.22 13.68
C LEU A 185 2.23 -16.96 14.22
N GLU A 186 3.39 -16.72 13.62
CA GLU A 186 4.67 -17.31 14.04
C GLU A 186 5.29 -16.56 15.24
N ASP A 187 5.16 -15.23 15.29
CA ASP A 187 5.73 -14.42 16.38
C ASP A 187 5.01 -14.64 17.71
N GLN A 188 3.69 -14.77 17.65
CA GLN A 188 2.87 -14.92 18.83
C GLN A 188 1.63 -15.73 18.51
N LYS A 189 1.48 -16.88 19.17
CA LYS A 189 0.25 -17.68 19.10
C LYS A 189 -0.92 -16.90 19.70
N ILE A 190 -2.11 -17.10 19.14
CA ILE A 190 -3.35 -16.57 19.73
C ILE A 190 -3.54 -17.22 21.10
N ALA A 191 -3.69 -16.41 22.15
CA ALA A 191 -3.87 -16.92 23.50
C ALA A 191 -5.16 -17.75 23.61
N PRO A 192 -5.20 -18.85 24.39
CA PRO A 192 -6.36 -19.74 24.48
C PRO A 192 -7.68 -19.01 24.76
N ARG A 193 -7.65 -17.98 25.61
CA ARG A 193 -8.83 -17.16 25.95
C ARG A 193 -9.45 -16.38 24.79
N HIS A 194 -8.70 -16.13 23.71
CA HIS A 194 -9.17 -15.41 22.53
C HIS A 194 -9.44 -16.34 21.34
N LYS A 195 -9.03 -17.61 21.44
CA LYS A 195 -9.10 -18.56 20.33
C LYS A 195 -10.54 -18.79 19.85
N GLU A 196 -11.49 -18.93 20.78
CA GLU A 196 -12.92 -19.12 20.44
C GLU A 196 -13.44 -17.98 19.55
N ALA A 197 -13.12 -16.73 19.89
CA ALA A 197 -13.54 -15.56 19.13
C ALA A 197 -12.90 -15.50 17.73
N VAL A 198 -11.60 -15.81 17.63
CA VAL A 198 -10.91 -15.81 16.33
C VAL A 198 -11.43 -16.93 15.44
N ASP A 199 -11.60 -18.13 15.98
CA ASP A 199 -12.15 -19.28 15.24
C ASP A 199 -13.59 -18.99 14.78
N TYR A 200 -14.40 -18.34 15.62
CA TYR A 200 -15.74 -17.88 15.25
C TYR A 200 -15.70 -16.95 14.03
N PHE A 201 -14.85 -15.91 14.05
CA PHE A 201 -14.76 -14.97 12.93
C PHE A 201 -14.12 -15.57 11.68
N LEU A 202 -13.22 -16.54 11.81
CA LEU A 202 -12.76 -17.35 10.67
C LEU A 202 -13.93 -18.15 10.06
N GLY A 203 -14.81 -18.73 10.89
CA GLY A 203 -16.03 -19.38 10.42
C GLY A 203 -17.00 -18.41 9.72
N GLN A 204 -17.19 -17.23 10.28
CA GLN A 204 -17.98 -16.15 9.67
C GLN A 204 -17.41 -15.72 8.33
N ALA A 205 -16.08 -15.59 8.21
CA ALA A 205 -15.40 -15.29 6.96
C ALA A 205 -15.68 -16.35 5.88
N ARG A 206 -15.63 -17.64 6.23
CA ARG A 206 -15.96 -18.73 5.29
C ARG A 206 -17.42 -18.71 4.83
N LYS A 207 -18.34 -18.39 5.74
CA LYS A 207 -19.80 -18.42 5.48
C LYS A 207 -20.31 -17.16 4.76
N TYR A 208 -19.78 -15.98 5.08
CA TYR A 208 -20.41 -14.69 4.75
C TYR A 208 -19.56 -13.76 3.87
N TRP A 209 -18.43 -14.21 3.33
CA TRP A 209 -17.59 -13.36 2.46
C TRP A 209 -18.34 -12.76 1.26
N LEU A 210 -19.37 -13.43 0.72
CA LEU A 210 -20.22 -12.89 -0.36
C LEU A 210 -21.06 -11.69 0.10
N GLN A 211 -21.54 -11.70 1.34
CA GLN A 211 -22.33 -10.63 1.94
C GLN A 211 -21.46 -9.44 2.36
N LEU A 212 -20.16 -9.67 2.54
CA LEU A 212 -19.16 -8.61 2.72
C LEU A 212 -18.95 -7.90 1.37
N ALA A 213 -19.89 -7.04 0.98
CA ALA A 213 -19.99 -6.39 -0.33
C ALA A 213 -18.97 -5.26 -0.54
N ASN A 214 -17.69 -5.52 -0.28
CA ASN A 214 -16.56 -4.66 -0.65
C ASN A 214 -15.33 -5.50 -1.00
N ARG A 215 -14.72 -5.19 -2.15
CA ARG A 215 -13.65 -6.01 -2.74
C ARG A 215 -12.39 -6.04 -1.89
N GLN A 216 -12.03 -4.91 -1.26
CA GLN A 216 -10.83 -4.84 -0.42
C GLN A 216 -10.90 -5.82 0.76
N SER A 217 -12.03 -5.84 1.49
CA SER A 217 -12.17 -6.75 2.61
C SER A 217 -12.35 -8.20 2.17
N GLN A 218 -12.92 -8.47 1.00
CA GLN A 218 -12.93 -9.82 0.44
C GLN A 218 -11.49 -10.32 0.20
N ALA A 219 -10.61 -9.48 -0.35
CA ALA A 219 -9.19 -9.83 -0.49
C ALA A 219 -8.47 -10.01 0.86
N HIS A 220 -8.73 -9.14 1.85
CA HIS A 220 -8.24 -9.35 3.22
C HIS A 220 -8.60 -10.75 3.73
N LEU A 221 -9.86 -11.18 3.53
CA LEU A 221 -10.31 -12.51 3.94
C LEU A 221 -9.64 -13.63 3.15
N ALA A 222 -9.49 -13.50 1.84
CA ALA A 222 -8.84 -14.52 1.02
C ALA A 222 -7.41 -14.79 1.51
N ILE A 223 -6.62 -13.72 1.69
CA ILE A 223 -5.25 -13.82 2.20
C ILE A 223 -5.23 -14.36 3.62
N ALA A 224 -6.07 -13.81 4.51
CA ALA A 224 -6.13 -14.26 5.91
C ALA A 224 -6.46 -15.75 5.99
N LEU A 225 -7.56 -16.18 5.37
CA LEU A 225 -8.01 -17.58 5.40
C LEU A 225 -6.93 -18.52 4.87
N LYS A 226 -6.24 -18.16 3.77
CA LYS A 226 -5.11 -18.93 3.25
C LYS A 226 -4.00 -19.09 4.31
N ARG A 227 -3.57 -17.98 4.93
CA ARG A 227 -2.51 -17.98 5.96
C ARG A 227 -2.93 -18.70 7.25
N PHE A 228 -4.21 -18.73 7.56
CA PHE A 228 -4.80 -19.54 8.64
C PHE A 228 -5.03 -21.02 8.25
N GLY A 229 -4.62 -21.43 7.04
CA GLY A 229 -4.62 -22.82 6.59
C GLY A 229 -5.89 -23.29 5.86
N ASP A 230 -6.83 -22.40 5.54
CA ASP A 230 -7.96 -22.71 4.65
C ASP A 230 -7.46 -22.86 3.20
N LYS A 231 -7.81 -23.97 2.56
CA LYS A 231 -7.43 -24.27 1.17
C LYS A 231 -8.57 -24.06 0.17
N ASP A 232 -9.81 -24.02 0.63
CA ASP A 232 -11.00 -24.12 -0.21
C ASP A 232 -11.66 -22.76 -0.42
N THR A 233 -11.78 -21.96 0.64
CA THR A 233 -12.46 -20.66 0.57
C THR A 233 -11.67 -19.59 -0.21
N PRO A 234 -10.35 -19.42 -0.01
CA PRO A 234 -9.61 -18.36 -0.69
C PRO A 234 -9.69 -18.39 -2.23
N PRO A 235 -9.54 -19.55 -2.90
CA PRO A 235 -9.72 -19.63 -4.36
C PRO A 235 -11.13 -19.23 -4.82
N LEU A 236 -12.18 -19.55 -4.05
CA LEU A 236 -13.56 -19.18 -4.38
C LEU A 236 -13.77 -17.66 -4.30
N ILE A 237 -13.23 -17.01 -3.27
CA ILE A 237 -13.25 -15.55 -3.15
C ILE A 237 -12.55 -14.91 -4.36
N MET A 238 -11.34 -15.39 -4.68
CA MET A 238 -10.54 -14.82 -5.76
C MET A 238 -11.15 -15.05 -7.14
N ARG A 239 -11.81 -16.19 -7.37
CA ARG A 239 -12.59 -16.44 -8.58
C ARG A 239 -13.73 -15.43 -8.72
N SER A 240 -14.52 -15.20 -7.67
CA SER A 240 -15.60 -14.19 -7.70
C SER A 240 -15.09 -12.76 -7.93
N ILE A 241 -13.91 -12.43 -7.39
CA ILE A 241 -13.25 -11.14 -7.65
C ILE A 241 -12.86 -11.01 -9.12
N ARG A 242 -12.23 -12.05 -9.69
CA ARG A 242 -11.78 -12.09 -11.09
C ARG A 242 -12.94 -12.01 -12.08
N GLU A 243 -14.03 -12.75 -11.84
CA GLU A 243 -15.22 -12.75 -12.70
C GLU A 243 -15.89 -11.36 -12.81
N ARG A 244 -15.65 -10.48 -11.85
CA ARG A 244 -16.15 -9.08 -11.85
C ARG A 244 -15.12 -8.05 -12.36
N SER A 245 -13.95 -8.51 -12.82
CA SER A 245 -12.91 -7.64 -13.37
C SER A 245 -13.16 -7.29 -14.83
N VAL A 246 -12.55 -6.20 -15.28
CA VAL A 246 -12.44 -5.79 -16.67
C VAL A 246 -10.96 -5.89 -17.04
N SER A 247 -10.67 -6.56 -18.14
CA SER A 247 -9.32 -6.64 -18.72
C SER A 247 -9.29 -5.88 -20.04
N ASN A 248 -8.25 -5.07 -20.23
CA ASN A 248 -8.03 -4.27 -21.43
C ASN A 248 -6.52 -4.23 -21.71
N GLU A 249 -6.13 -4.31 -22.99
CA GLU A 249 -4.71 -4.35 -23.39
C GLU A 249 -3.91 -3.11 -22.96
N GLU A 250 -4.56 -1.95 -22.91
CA GLU A 250 -3.91 -0.68 -22.56
C GLU A 250 -3.96 -0.38 -21.05
N LEU A 251 -5.09 -0.68 -20.41
CA LEU A 251 -5.34 -0.35 -19.01
C LEU A 251 -5.04 -1.49 -18.04
N GLY A 252 -4.76 -2.70 -18.52
CA GLY A 252 -4.56 -3.88 -17.69
C GLY A 252 -5.87 -4.41 -17.08
N MET A 253 -5.79 -4.93 -15.86
CA MET A 253 -6.94 -5.51 -15.13
C MET A 253 -7.41 -4.57 -14.02
N PHE A 254 -8.72 -4.26 -14.03
CA PHE A 254 -9.32 -3.32 -13.09
C PHE A 254 -10.80 -3.61 -12.84
N TRP A 255 -11.42 -2.84 -11.95
CA TRP A 255 -12.85 -2.92 -11.66
C TRP A 255 -13.47 -1.54 -11.82
N ARG A 256 -14.69 -1.50 -12.38
CA ARG A 256 -15.47 -0.27 -12.53
C ARG A 256 -16.21 0.02 -11.23
N ASP A 257 -15.48 0.45 -10.21
CA ASP A 257 -16.11 0.91 -8.97
C ASP A 257 -16.72 2.29 -9.23
N GLN A 258 -18.05 2.36 -9.23
CA GLN A 258 -18.79 3.59 -9.54
C GLN A 258 -19.00 4.49 -8.31
N GLU A 259 -18.56 4.07 -7.13
CA GLU A 259 -18.81 4.78 -5.88
C GLU A 259 -17.61 5.60 -5.40
N LEU A 260 -17.77 6.92 -5.36
CA LEU A 260 -17.00 7.76 -4.45
C LEU A 260 -17.47 7.47 -3.03
N SER A 261 -16.58 6.94 -2.19
CA SER A 261 -16.90 6.61 -0.81
C SER A 261 -15.88 7.20 0.16
N TRP A 262 -16.37 7.69 1.29
CA TRP A 262 -15.54 8.14 2.42
C TRP A 262 -15.04 6.98 3.29
N TRP A 263 -15.53 5.77 3.04
CA TRP A 263 -15.16 4.59 3.80
C TRP A 263 -13.82 4.03 3.32
N TRP A 264 -12.87 3.86 4.25
CA TRP A 264 -11.52 3.39 3.94
C TRP A 264 -11.48 2.06 3.18
N PHE A 265 -12.49 1.19 3.36
CA PHE A 265 -12.58 -0.13 2.74
C PHE A 265 -13.14 -0.11 1.29
N ARG A 266 -13.43 1.09 0.77
CA ARG A 266 -13.87 1.34 -0.61
C ARG A 266 -12.88 2.25 -1.36
N ALA A 267 -11.70 2.49 -0.80
CA ALA A 267 -10.72 3.38 -1.39
C ALA A 267 -10.10 2.71 -2.63
N PRO A 268 -10.20 3.30 -3.85
CA PRO A 268 -9.89 2.60 -5.09
C PRO A 268 -8.44 2.14 -5.22
N ILE A 269 -7.48 2.98 -4.82
CA ILE A 269 -6.04 2.67 -4.92
C ILE A 269 -5.66 1.57 -3.93
N GLU A 270 -6.11 1.68 -2.69
CA GLU A 270 -5.90 0.69 -1.65
C GLU A 270 -6.58 -0.65 -2.00
N THR A 271 -7.75 -0.59 -2.64
CA THR A 271 -8.43 -1.79 -3.13
C THR A 271 -7.65 -2.45 -4.26
N GLN A 272 -7.14 -1.68 -5.22
CA GLN A 272 -6.32 -2.21 -6.30
C GLN A 272 -5.02 -2.82 -5.78
N ALA A 273 -4.36 -2.15 -4.83
CA ALA A 273 -3.16 -2.66 -4.17
C ALA A 273 -3.41 -4.03 -3.50
N MET A 274 -4.56 -4.17 -2.83
CA MET A 274 -4.96 -5.47 -2.26
C MET A 274 -5.25 -6.54 -3.33
N MET A 275 -5.68 -6.17 -4.53
CA MET A 275 -5.88 -7.15 -5.62
C MET A 275 -4.56 -7.72 -6.10
N ILE A 276 -3.54 -6.87 -6.24
CA ILE A 276 -2.19 -7.29 -6.62
C ILE A 276 -1.67 -8.32 -5.61
N GLU A 277 -1.76 -8.03 -4.31
CA GLU A 277 -1.36 -8.97 -3.26
C GLU A 277 -2.17 -10.27 -3.27
N ALA A 278 -3.49 -10.17 -3.43
CA ALA A 278 -4.33 -11.37 -3.39
C ALA A 278 -4.15 -12.26 -4.63
N PHE A 279 -3.94 -11.70 -5.82
CA PHE A 279 -3.64 -12.49 -7.03
C PHE A 279 -2.27 -13.15 -6.96
N ASP A 280 -1.26 -12.43 -6.47
CA ASP A 280 0.08 -12.99 -6.24
C ASP A 280 0.03 -14.09 -5.18
N GLU A 281 -0.42 -13.76 -3.97
CA GLU A 281 -0.33 -14.68 -2.86
C GLU A 281 -1.34 -15.82 -2.99
N VAL A 282 -2.63 -15.54 -3.18
CA VAL A 282 -3.67 -16.58 -3.10
C VAL A 282 -3.69 -17.45 -4.34
N MET A 283 -3.66 -16.83 -5.53
CA MET A 283 -3.82 -17.52 -6.81
C MET A 283 -2.49 -17.89 -7.46
N ASN A 284 -1.36 -17.30 -7.03
CA ASN A 284 -0.09 -17.37 -7.76
C ASN A 284 -0.24 -16.98 -9.24
N ASP A 285 -1.13 -16.02 -9.52
CA ASP A 285 -1.43 -15.55 -10.88
C ASP A 285 -0.65 -14.27 -11.17
N GLN A 286 0.59 -14.47 -11.59
CA GLN A 286 1.53 -13.38 -11.87
C GLN A 286 1.02 -12.47 -12.98
N LYS A 287 0.35 -13.02 -13.99
CA LYS A 287 -0.20 -12.22 -15.10
C LYS A 287 -1.28 -11.28 -14.58
N ALA A 288 -2.24 -11.77 -13.80
CA ALA A 288 -3.28 -10.94 -13.22
C ALA A 288 -2.71 -9.86 -12.27
N ALA A 289 -1.67 -10.20 -11.49
CA ALA A 289 -0.99 -9.25 -10.63
C ALA A 289 -0.31 -8.13 -11.44
N GLU A 290 0.44 -8.47 -12.49
CA GLU A 290 1.07 -7.49 -13.39
C GLU A 290 0.03 -6.63 -14.14
N ASP A 291 -1.04 -7.23 -14.66
CA ASP A 291 -2.13 -6.49 -15.30
C ASP A 291 -2.80 -5.50 -14.31
N CYS A 292 -2.91 -5.87 -13.03
CA CYS A 292 -3.39 -4.94 -11.99
C CYS A 292 -2.39 -3.82 -11.69
N LYS A 293 -1.08 -4.08 -11.75
CA LYS A 293 -0.01 -3.06 -11.62
C LYS A 293 -0.04 -2.07 -12.78
N VAL A 294 -0.29 -2.53 -14.01
CA VAL A 294 -0.44 -1.65 -15.19
C VAL A 294 -1.51 -0.60 -14.94
N TRP A 295 -2.70 -1.00 -14.46
CA TRP A 295 -3.76 -0.05 -14.15
C TRP A 295 -3.32 0.98 -13.10
N LEU A 296 -2.66 0.53 -12.04
CA LEU A 296 -2.19 1.40 -10.95
C LEU A 296 -1.18 2.45 -11.44
N LEU A 297 -0.26 2.06 -12.33
CA LEU A 297 0.69 2.97 -12.98
C LEU A 297 -0.01 3.95 -13.92
N LYS A 298 -0.99 3.51 -14.71
CA LYS A 298 -1.80 4.37 -15.58
C LYS A 298 -2.59 5.41 -14.80
N GLN A 299 -3.14 5.04 -13.64
CA GLN A 299 -3.78 6.01 -12.75
C GLN A 299 -2.78 7.04 -12.22
N LYS A 300 -1.54 6.64 -11.89
CA LYS A 300 -0.52 7.60 -11.42
C LYS A 300 -0.03 8.56 -12.50
N GLN A 301 -0.03 8.13 -13.78
CA GLN A 301 0.34 9.00 -14.91
C GLN A 301 -0.65 10.16 -15.12
N THR A 302 -1.92 9.94 -14.81
CA THR A 302 -2.99 10.92 -15.10
C THR A 302 -3.55 11.59 -13.84
N GLN A 303 -3.34 11.00 -12.66
CA GLN A 303 -3.89 11.44 -11.38
C GLN A 303 -2.88 11.32 -10.25
N ASP A 304 -3.05 12.13 -9.21
CA ASP A 304 -2.27 11.99 -7.98
C ASP A 304 -2.94 11.05 -6.97
N TRP A 305 -2.13 10.30 -6.20
CA TRP A 305 -2.61 9.47 -5.12
C TRP A 305 -2.88 10.33 -3.88
N LYS A 306 -4.14 10.72 -3.70
CA LYS A 306 -4.57 11.80 -2.80
C LYS A 306 -4.33 11.58 -1.30
N THR A 307 -4.00 10.36 -0.86
CA THR A 307 -3.80 10.05 0.56
C THR A 307 -2.48 9.34 0.79
N THR A 308 -1.93 9.51 2.00
CA THR A 308 -0.70 8.81 2.40
C THR A 308 -0.90 7.30 2.44
N LYS A 309 -2.12 6.84 2.79
CA LYS A 309 -2.49 5.42 2.78
C LYS A 309 -2.53 4.85 1.36
N ALA A 310 -3.18 5.55 0.41
CA ALA A 310 -3.20 5.18 -1.00
C ALA A 310 -1.78 5.08 -1.57
N THR A 311 -0.92 6.04 -1.24
CA THR A 311 0.49 6.04 -1.67
C THR A 311 1.26 4.86 -1.07
N ALA A 312 1.14 4.63 0.23
CA ALA A 312 1.78 3.51 0.91
C ALA A 312 1.31 2.15 0.34
N ASP A 313 0.01 2.01 0.08
CA ASP A 313 -0.58 0.78 -0.45
C ASP A 313 -0.17 0.52 -1.90
N ALA A 314 -0.16 1.56 -2.73
CA ALA A 314 0.29 1.47 -4.11
C ALA A 314 1.78 1.08 -4.19
N ILE A 315 2.64 1.75 -3.41
CA ILE A 315 4.08 1.42 -3.37
C ILE A 315 4.26 -0.02 -2.88
N TYR A 316 3.59 -0.42 -1.79
CA TYR A 316 3.65 -1.79 -1.30
C TYR A 316 3.31 -2.81 -2.39
N ALA A 317 2.20 -2.59 -3.11
CA ALA A 317 1.75 -3.51 -4.15
C ALA A 317 2.68 -3.54 -5.37
N LEU A 318 3.27 -2.40 -5.74
CA LEU A 318 4.27 -2.34 -6.82
C LEU A 318 5.56 -3.08 -6.44
N LEU A 319 5.97 -3.02 -5.17
CA LEU A 319 7.13 -3.75 -4.65
C LEU A 319 6.87 -5.22 -4.37
N LEU A 320 5.59 -5.63 -4.31
CA LEU A 320 5.23 -7.01 -4.11
C LEU A 320 5.63 -7.83 -5.34
N ARG A 321 6.75 -8.54 -5.19
CA ARG A 321 7.46 -9.35 -6.21
C ARG A 321 7.80 -8.58 -7.48
N GLY A 322 9.10 -8.53 -7.74
CA GLY A 322 9.69 -7.83 -8.87
C GLY A 322 11.10 -7.37 -8.51
N ASP A 323 12.03 -8.30 -8.37
CA ASP A 323 13.46 -7.98 -8.13
C ASP A 323 14.08 -7.16 -9.28
N ASN A 324 13.31 -6.90 -10.35
CA ASN A 324 13.80 -6.22 -11.53
C ASN A 324 12.68 -5.44 -12.26
N LEU A 325 11.95 -4.59 -11.52
CA LEU A 325 10.99 -3.62 -12.12
C LEU A 325 11.66 -2.72 -13.18
N LEU A 326 12.99 -2.58 -13.12
CA LEU A 326 13.83 -1.84 -14.06
C LEU A 326 14.70 -2.75 -14.95
N ALA A 327 14.30 -4.01 -15.17
CA ALA A 327 15.02 -4.93 -16.06
C ALA A 327 15.02 -4.43 -17.51
N SER A 328 13.93 -3.77 -17.91
CA SER A 328 13.72 -3.34 -19.29
C SER A 328 14.23 -1.92 -19.48
N ASP A 329 15.39 -1.81 -20.12
CA ASP A 329 15.95 -0.55 -20.61
C ASP A 329 15.37 -0.16 -21.98
N LYS A 330 14.35 -0.89 -22.47
CA LYS A 330 13.73 -0.64 -23.77
C LYS A 330 12.98 0.69 -23.75
N LEU A 331 13.52 1.65 -24.48
CA LEU A 331 12.83 2.88 -24.83
C LEU A 331 11.65 2.56 -25.75
N VAL A 332 10.58 3.35 -25.63
CA VAL A 332 9.42 3.24 -26.53
C VAL A 332 9.90 3.52 -27.95
N GLU A 333 9.67 2.57 -28.86
CA GLU A 333 9.97 2.75 -30.27
C GLU A 333 8.83 3.54 -30.92
N VAL A 334 9.14 4.73 -31.43
CA VAL A 334 8.17 5.59 -32.12
C VAL A 334 8.51 5.60 -33.60
N SER A 335 7.57 5.21 -34.45
CA SER A 335 7.70 5.33 -35.90
C SER A 335 6.76 6.40 -36.43
N LEU A 336 7.30 7.35 -37.21
CA LEU A 336 6.50 8.35 -37.92
C LEU A 336 6.73 8.19 -39.43
N GLY A 337 5.67 7.90 -40.18
CA GLY A 337 5.76 7.71 -41.64
C GLY A 337 6.70 6.57 -42.07
N GLY A 338 6.84 5.52 -41.26
CA GLY A 338 7.73 4.38 -41.54
C GLY A 338 9.21 4.63 -41.19
N GLN A 339 9.56 5.78 -40.62
CA GLN A 339 10.89 6.03 -40.06
C GLN A 339 10.87 5.85 -38.54
N THR A 340 11.72 4.97 -38.02
CA THR A 340 11.95 4.83 -36.58
C THR A 340 12.68 6.07 -36.06
N ILE A 341 12.05 6.78 -35.13
CA ILE A 341 12.64 7.91 -34.41
C ILE A 341 13.59 7.34 -33.36
N LYS A 342 14.87 7.73 -33.42
CA LYS A 342 15.86 7.39 -32.38
C LYS A 342 15.86 8.46 -31.29
N PRO A 343 15.58 8.09 -30.02
CA PRO A 343 15.73 8.98 -28.88
C PRO A 343 17.15 9.59 -28.78
N ALA A 344 17.26 10.89 -28.55
CA ALA A 344 18.50 11.59 -28.19
C ALA A 344 18.33 12.19 -26.78
N GLN A 345 19.39 12.39 -25.98
CA GLN A 345 19.30 12.98 -24.62
C GLN A 345 18.34 12.29 -23.62
N VAL A 346 18.32 10.96 -23.63
CA VAL A 346 17.52 10.17 -22.69
C VAL A 346 17.83 10.54 -21.24
N GLU A 347 16.79 10.98 -20.53
CA GLU A 347 16.86 11.34 -19.11
C GLU A 347 16.78 10.09 -18.24
N ALA A 348 17.76 9.94 -17.33
CA ALA A 348 17.87 8.77 -16.49
C ALA A 348 16.62 8.58 -15.60
N GLY A 349 15.92 7.46 -15.78
CA GLY A 349 14.80 7.03 -14.94
C GLY A 349 13.50 7.83 -15.11
N THR A 350 13.43 8.77 -16.06
CA THR A 350 12.21 9.56 -16.32
C THR A 350 11.42 9.03 -17.52
N GLY A 351 12.06 8.27 -18.42
CA GLY A 351 11.46 7.77 -19.65
C GLY A 351 11.31 8.83 -20.75
N PHE A 352 11.84 10.05 -20.53
CA PHE A 352 11.86 11.14 -21.50
C PHE A 352 13.20 11.22 -22.23
N TYR A 353 13.19 11.81 -23.42
CA TYR A 353 14.32 12.05 -24.30
C TYR A 353 14.04 13.26 -25.19
#